data_AF-A0AAD9V2U6-F1
#
_entry.id   AF-A0AAD9V2U6-F1
#
_cell.length_a   1.000
_cell.length_b   1.000
_cell.length_c   1.000
_cell.angle_alpha   90.00
_cell.angle_beta   90.00
_cell.angle_gamma   90.00
#
_symmetry.space_group_name_H-M   'P 1'
#
loop_
_entity.id
_entity.type
_entity.pdbx_description
1 polymer ?
#
loop_
_entity_poly.entity_id
_entity_poly.type
_entity_poly.pdbx_seq_one_letter_code
_entity_poly.pdbx_strand_id
1 'polypeptide(L)'
;MALQSATHHQHFKWFKSFILNFESLLDNREEKRFWFWCCRCVPRRLESENVLKWIEFLVDNCELIAILSFLKEFLMKSRYTKLLEELEVLELCIALDHTLEKYSLVASRADSCREFTSTALVSSGSRVVNSGFEDIPSVSISMDEEGGMCCGTFCNTSREAVNLLVTAKTLNNEHFARLTKEGKDDIKEIMEILKAKLEQCEEWAAITAFLVIMGELYSSINSEERRGYLEPFARWMLRKGGLKEFENFTRKKQKANYKSPAFAAMMDFLQEIVHNIDMHLYAPT
;
A
#
# COMPACT_ATOMS: atom_id res chain seq x y z
N MET A 1 6.03 13.50 -12.44
CA MET A 1 7.23 12.62 -12.40
C MET A 1 7.98 12.70 -11.07
N ALA A 2 7.94 13.81 -10.30
CA ALA A 2 8.64 13.92 -9.01
C ALA A 2 7.99 13.20 -7.80
N LEU A 3 6.68 12.89 -7.84
CA LEU A 3 6.00 12.20 -6.72
C LEU A 3 6.42 10.72 -6.59
N GLN A 4 6.51 9.98 -7.69
CA GLN A 4 6.88 8.57 -7.68
C GLN A 4 8.27 8.32 -7.06
N SER A 5 9.23 9.23 -7.26
CA SER A 5 10.56 9.11 -6.65
C SER A 5 10.55 9.35 -5.14
N ALA A 6 9.68 10.25 -4.65
CA ALA A 6 9.56 10.56 -3.22
C ALA A 6 8.85 9.43 -2.45
N THR A 7 7.78 8.89 -3.02
CA THR A 7 7.00 7.78 -2.45
C THR A 7 7.83 6.50 -2.41
N HIS A 8 8.57 6.21 -3.48
CA HIS A 8 9.53 5.11 -3.53
C HIS A 8 10.61 5.24 -2.44
N HIS A 9 11.20 6.43 -2.28
CA HIS A 9 12.17 6.69 -1.20
C HIS A 9 11.58 6.46 0.19
N GLN A 10 10.32 6.83 0.41
CA GLN A 10 9.64 6.65 1.69
C GLN A 10 9.38 5.16 2.00
N HIS A 11 8.96 4.38 1.02
CA HIS A 11 8.78 2.92 1.19
C HIS A 11 10.10 2.23 1.52
N PHE A 12 11.20 2.67 0.91
CA PHE A 12 12.53 2.20 1.27
C PHE A 12 12.92 2.53 2.71
N LYS A 13 12.54 3.69 3.26
CA LYS A 13 12.74 3.98 4.69
C LYS A 13 11.96 3.02 5.58
N TRP A 14 10.70 2.73 5.25
CA TRP A 14 9.88 1.79 6.02
C TRP A 14 10.45 0.37 5.98
N PHE A 15 10.91 -0.05 4.80
CA PHE A 15 11.59 -1.33 4.60
C PHE A 15 12.88 -1.42 5.41
N LYS A 16 13.74 -0.39 5.39
CA LYS A 16 14.96 -0.35 6.21
C LYS A 16 14.67 -0.56 7.70
N SER A 17 13.62 0.08 8.23
CA SER A 17 13.20 -0.11 9.63
C SER A 17 12.79 -1.57 9.91
N PHE A 18 12.09 -2.23 8.98
CA PHE A 18 11.80 -3.66 9.10
C PHE A 18 13.06 -4.51 9.08
N ILE A 19 14.03 -4.21 8.21
CA ILE A 19 15.27 -4.99 8.09
C ILE A 19 16.13 -4.92 9.36
N LEU A 20 16.21 -3.77 10.03
CA LEU A 20 16.90 -3.66 11.32
C LEU A 20 16.26 -4.57 12.38
N ASN A 21 14.93 -4.67 12.38
CA ASN A 21 14.23 -5.59 13.27
C ASN A 21 14.47 -7.06 12.86
N PHE A 22 14.42 -7.36 11.57
CA PHE A 22 14.69 -8.68 10.99
C PHE A 22 16.07 -9.21 11.41
N GLU A 23 17.13 -8.44 11.21
CA GLU A 23 18.49 -8.83 11.61
C GLU A 23 18.56 -9.10 13.12
N SER A 24 18.04 -8.20 13.95
CA SER A 24 18.14 -8.33 15.41
C SER A 24 17.43 -9.55 16.00
N LEU A 25 16.46 -10.11 15.27
CA LEU A 25 15.64 -11.26 15.71
C LEU A 25 16.14 -12.61 15.16
N LEU A 26 17.01 -12.61 14.16
CA LEU A 26 17.61 -13.84 13.64
C LEU A 26 18.65 -14.40 14.61
N ASP A 27 18.57 -15.70 14.90
CA ASP A 27 19.65 -16.39 15.60
C ASP A 27 20.68 -16.92 14.61
N ASN A 28 21.86 -17.33 15.11
CA ASN A 28 22.95 -17.85 14.27
C ASN A 28 22.55 -19.03 13.35
N ARG A 29 21.51 -19.79 13.72
CA ARG A 29 21.03 -20.91 12.89
C ARG A 29 20.21 -20.38 11.72
N GLU A 30 19.33 -19.44 11.99
CA GLU A 30 18.42 -18.87 11.00
C GLU A 30 19.14 -17.88 10.08
N GLU A 31 20.17 -17.18 10.57
CA GLU A 31 21.11 -16.43 9.73
C GLU A 31 21.77 -17.33 8.69
N LYS A 32 22.27 -18.52 9.07
CA LYS A 32 22.85 -19.49 8.12
C LYS A 32 21.82 -20.04 7.13
N ARG A 33 20.57 -20.21 7.56
CA ARG A 33 19.47 -20.61 6.66
C ARG A 33 19.14 -19.50 5.68
N PHE A 34 19.12 -18.26 6.16
CA PHE A 34 18.89 -17.09 5.33
C PHE A 34 20.01 -16.89 4.32
N TRP A 35 21.27 -17.08 4.73
CA TRP A 35 22.41 -17.15 3.81
C TRP A 35 22.19 -18.20 2.73
N PHE A 36 21.88 -19.43 3.12
CA PHE A 36 21.66 -20.53 2.18
C PHE A 36 20.49 -20.25 1.22
N TRP A 37 19.44 -19.60 1.72
CA TRP A 37 18.33 -19.10 0.91
C TRP A 37 18.78 -18.03 -0.10
N CYS A 38 19.70 -17.15 0.31
CA CYS A 38 20.28 -16.10 -0.52
C CYS A 38 21.36 -16.60 -1.50
N CYS A 39 21.96 -17.79 -1.33
CA CYS A 39 23.11 -18.26 -2.12
C CYS A 39 22.90 -18.29 -3.64
N ARG A 40 21.66 -18.25 -4.13
CA ARG A 40 21.35 -18.15 -5.57
C ARG A 40 21.24 -16.72 -6.09
N CYS A 41 21.11 -15.75 -5.18
CA CYS A 41 20.89 -14.34 -5.48
C CYS A 41 22.09 -13.48 -5.08
N VAL A 42 22.79 -13.84 -4.01
CA VAL A 42 23.92 -13.10 -3.45
C VAL A 42 25.24 -13.74 -3.93
N PRO A 43 26.19 -12.96 -4.48
CA PRO A 43 27.43 -13.49 -5.00
C PRO A 43 28.33 -14.06 -3.90
N ARG A 44 29.11 -15.11 -4.23
CA ARG A 44 30.00 -15.82 -3.29
C ARG A 44 30.97 -14.94 -2.52
N ARG A 45 31.36 -13.79 -3.09
CA ARG A 45 32.23 -12.80 -2.42
C ARG A 45 31.63 -12.22 -1.13
N LEU A 46 30.31 -12.28 -0.95
CA LEU A 46 29.60 -11.81 0.25
C LEU A 46 29.30 -12.95 1.24
N GLU A 47 29.86 -14.15 1.06
CA GLU A 47 29.57 -15.31 1.92
C GLU A 47 29.94 -15.12 3.39
N SER A 48 30.99 -14.33 3.68
CA SER A 48 31.44 -14.01 5.03
C SER A 48 30.80 -12.74 5.62
N GLU A 49 29.95 -12.07 4.84
CA GLU A 49 29.26 -10.86 5.29
C GLU A 49 28.04 -11.20 6.14
N ASN A 50 27.40 -10.19 6.72
CA ASN A 50 26.21 -10.36 7.56
C ASN A 50 24.90 -10.23 6.77
N VAL A 51 23.79 -10.50 7.46
CA VAL A 51 22.42 -10.39 6.93
C VAL A 51 22.15 -9.02 6.27
N LEU A 52 22.60 -7.92 6.87
CA LEU A 52 22.39 -6.59 6.31
C LEU A 52 23.06 -6.43 4.95
N LYS A 53 24.30 -6.89 4.81
CA LYS A 53 25.04 -6.80 3.54
C LYS A 53 24.39 -7.63 2.43
N TRP A 54 23.83 -8.79 2.77
CA TRP A 54 23.07 -9.59 1.81
C TRP A 54 21.80 -8.87 1.36
N ILE A 55 21.08 -8.24 2.29
CA ILE A 55 19.86 -7.49 1.99
C ILE A 55 20.16 -6.21 1.23
N GLU A 56 21.21 -5.47 1.58
CA GLU A 56 21.70 -4.32 0.82
C GLU A 56 21.97 -4.71 -0.63
N PHE A 57 22.67 -5.83 -0.85
CA PHE A 57 22.90 -6.34 -2.19
C PHE A 57 21.59 -6.65 -2.92
N LEU A 58 20.63 -7.31 -2.26
CA LEU A 58 19.32 -7.59 -2.87
C LEU A 58 18.57 -6.29 -3.20
N VAL A 59 18.61 -5.29 -2.33
CA VAL A 59 18.01 -3.96 -2.53
C VAL A 59 18.60 -3.22 -3.73
N ASP A 60 19.92 -3.26 -3.89
CA ASP A 60 20.59 -2.55 -4.98
C ASP A 60 20.35 -3.21 -6.34
N ASN A 61 19.97 -4.49 -6.37
CA ASN A 61 19.86 -5.28 -7.60
C ASN A 61 18.43 -5.76 -7.92
N CYS A 62 17.47 -5.56 -7.02
CA CYS A 62 16.08 -6.00 -7.18
C CYS A 62 15.08 -4.90 -6.86
N GLU A 63 13.89 -4.98 -7.45
CA GLU A 63 12.78 -4.11 -7.05
C GLU A 63 12.29 -4.44 -5.63
N LEU A 64 11.85 -3.42 -4.87
CA LEU A 64 11.37 -3.58 -3.49
C LEU A 64 10.29 -4.67 -3.36
N ILE A 65 9.35 -4.74 -4.32
CA ILE A 65 8.28 -5.74 -4.34
C ILE A 65 8.84 -7.17 -4.45
N ALA A 66 9.88 -7.36 -5.27
CA ALA A 66 10.53 -8.66 -5.43
C ALA A 66 11.20 -9.09 -4.13
N ILE A 67 11.83 -8.14 -3.41
CA ILE A 67 12.49 -8.41 -2.12
C ILE A 67 11.48 -8.74 -1.03
N LEU A 68 10.37 -7.99 -0.94
CA LEU A 68 9.29 -8.30 0.00
C LEU A 68 8.76 -9.72 -0.23
N SER A 69 8.53 -10.10 -1.49
CA SER A 69 8.06 -11.45 -1.85
C SER A 69 9.09 -12.53 -1.48
N PHE A 70 10.37 -12.28 -1.79
CA PHE A 70 11.47 -13.17 -1.45
C PHE A 70 11.60 -13.41 0.07
N LEU A 71 11.52 -12.35 0.86
CA LEU A 71 11.57 -12.44 2.33
C LEU A 71 10.32 -13.13 2.89
N LYS A 72 9.15 -12.91 2.28
CA LYS A 72 7.89 -13.56 2.69
C LYS A 72 7.97 -15.08 2.49
N GLU A 73 8.47 -15.53 1.35
CA GLU A 73 8.68 -16.96 1.09
C GLU A 73 9.65 -17.62 2.08
N PHE A 74 10.74 -16.92 2.43
CA PHE A 74 11.65 -17.37 3.47
C PHE A 74 10.95 -17.47 4.83
N LEU A 75 10.26 -16.40 5.24
CA LEU A 75 9.62 -16.31 6.55
C LEU A 75 8.46 -17.30 6.72
N MET A 76 7.70 -17.60 5.65
CA MET A 76 6.68 -18.65 5.65
C MET A 76 7.22 -20.04 5.97
N LYS A 77 8.49 -20.31 5.66
CA LYS A 77 9.19 -21.57 5.97
C LYS A 77 9.95 -21.52 7.29
N SER A 78 9.96 -20.36 7.95
CA SER A 78 10.66 -20.12 9.20
C SER A 78 9.71 -20.24 10.40
N ARG A 79 10.27 -20.21 11.61
CA ARG A 79 9.49 -20.14 12.86
C ARG A 79 9.12 -18.71 13.27
N TYR A 80 9.54 -17.68 12.52
CA TYR A 80 9.37 -16.28 12.90
C TYR A 80 8.04 -15.72 12.43
N THR A 81 6.95 -16.23 13.01
CA THR A 81 5.58 -15.80 12.67
C THR A 81 5.35 -14.31 12.88
N LYS A 82 5.95 -13.71 13.91
CA LYS A 82 5.90 -12.26 14.15
C LYS A 82 6.57 -11.46 13.05
N LEU A 83 7.75 -11.88 12.56
CA LEU A 83 8.42 -11.19 11.46
C LEU A 83 7.64 -11.34 10.16
N LEU A 84 7.01 -12.50 9.94
CA LEU A 84 6.12 -12.69 8.80
C LEU A 84 4.94 -11.71 8.87
N GLU A 85 4.27 -11.63 10.01
CA GLU A 85 3.16 -10.70 10.22
C GLU A 85 3.59 -9.24 9.98
N GLU A 86 4.73 -8.82 10.55
CA GLU A 86 5.26 -7.46 10.34
C GLU A 86 5.62 -7.18 8.87
N LEU A 87 6.13 -8.18 8.14
CA LEU A 87 6.41 -8.05 6.72
C LEU A 87 5.12 -7.90 5.90
N GLU A 88 4.07 -8.65 6.25
CA GLU A 88 2.76 -8.56 5.58
C GLU A 88 2.06 -7.25 5.89
N VAL A 89 2.19 -6.73 7.12
CA VAL A 89 1.72 -5.39 7.49
C VAL A 89 2.47 -4.33 6.69
N LEU A 90 3.79 -4.44 6.55
CA LEU A 90 4.58 -3.52 5.73
C LEU A 90 4.15 -3.55 4.25
N GLU A 91 3.97 -4.74 3.69
CA GLU A 91 3.48 -4.95 2.32
C GLU A 91 2.13 -4.24 2.12
N LEU A 92 1.20 -4.43 3.06
CA LEU A 92 -0.11 -3.77 3.05
C LEU A 92 -0.02 -2.25 3.20
N CYS A 93 0.86 -1.73 4.04
CA CYS A 93 1.07 -0.28 4.17
C CYS A 93 1.58 0.35 2.87
N ILE A 94 2.55 -0.27 2.22
CA ILE A 94 3.08 0.17 0.91
C ILE A 94 1.95 0.16 -0.13
N ALA A 95 1.16 -0.91 -0.13
CA ALA A 95 0.00 -1.08 -0.99
C ALA A 95 -1.05 0.02 -0.80
N LEU A 96 -1.42 0.31 0.44
CA LEU A 96 -2.37 1.36 0.79
C LEU A 96 -1.84 2.74 0.41
N ASP A 97 -0.58 3.05 0.72
CA ASP A 97 0.02 4.35 0.40
C ASP A 97 0.01 4.62 -1.11
N HIS A 98 0.40 3.62 -1.93
CA HIS A 98 0.30 3.72 -3.39
C HIS A 98 -1.14 3.92 -3.88
N THR A 99 -2.12 3.29 -3.23
CA THR A 99 -3.54 3.44 -3.60
C THR A 99 -4.04 4.84 -3.29
N LEU A 100 -3.72 5.38 -2.10
CA LEU A 100 -4.09 6.72 -1.68
C LEU A 100 -3.40 7.80 -2.50
N GLU A 101 -2.12 7.61 -2.86
CA GLU A 101 -1.39 8.52 -3.74
C GLU A 101 -2.08 8.63 -5.11
N LYS A 102 -2.39 7.48 -5.73
CA LYS A 102 -3.09 7.44 -7.02
C LYS A 102 -4.49 8.05 -6.92
N TYR A 103 -5.22 7.75 -5.85
CA TYR A 103 -6.52 8.35 -5.59
C TYR A 103 -6.43 9.87 -5.50
N SER A 104 -5.50 10.40 -4.69
CA SER A 104 -5.32 11.84 -4.49
C SER A 104 -4.97 12.56 -5.80
N LEU A 105 -4.15 11.94 -6.66
CA LEU A 105 -3.82 12.44 -8.00
C LEU A 105 -5.04 12.46 -8.95
N VAL A 106 -5.94 11.49 -8.85
CA VAL A 106 -7.17 11.44 -9.67
C VAL A 106 -8.20 12.42 -9.14
N ALA A 107 -8.41 12.47 -7.83
CA ALA A 107 -9.37 13.37 -7.17
C ALA A 107 -9.04 14.84 -7.44
N SER A 108 -7.77 15.24 -7.33
CA SER A 108 -7.31 16.61 -7.64
C SER A 108 -7.48 16.99 -9.12
N ARG A 109 -7.42 16.01 -10.04
CA ARG A 109 -7.71 16.23 -11.46
C ARG A 109 -9.20 16.31 -11.77
N ALA A 110 -10.04 15.55 -11.07
CA ALA A 110 -11.49 15.63 -11.21
C ALA A 110 -12.03 17.00 -10.77
N ASP A 111 -11.43 17.63 -9.76
CA ASP A 111 -11.79 18.99 -9.34
C ASP A 111 -11.41 20.08 -10.37
N SER A 112 -10.52 19.76 -11.33
CA SER A 112 -10.13 20.64 -12.45
C SER A 112 -10.77 20.26 -13.80
N CYS A 113 -11.50 19.15 -13.87
CA CYS A 113 -12.22 18.70 -15.06
C CYS A 113 -13.61 18.21 -14.65
N ARG A 114 -14.58 19.13 -14.65
CA ARG A 114 -15.96 18.74 -14.91
C ARG A 114 -15.99 18.06 -16.27
N GLU A 115 -16.48 16.83 -16.30
CA GLU A 115 -16.59 15.91 -17.45
C GLU A 115 -15.36 15.04 -17.74
N PHE A 116 -15.49 13.74 -17.45
CA PHE A 116 -15.01 12.73 -18.39
C PHE A 116 -16.04 11.63 -18.56
N THR A 117 -16.66 11.65 -19.74
CA THR A 117 -17.18 10.47 -20.43
C THR A 117 -16.04 9.49 -20.71
N SER A 118 -16.34 8.20 -20.51
CA SER A 118 -15.49 7.07 -20.86
C SER A 118 -14.91 7.19 -22.26
N THR A 119 -13.59 7.23 -22.38
CA THR A 119 -12.89 6.61 -23.51
C THR A 119 -11.54 6.06 -23.07
N ALA A 120 -11.30 4.82 -23.46
CA ALA A 120 -10.07 4.10 -23.24
C ALA A 120 -8.89 4.83 -23.91
N LEU A 121 -7.82 5.05 -23.15
CA LEU A 121 -6.52 5.40 -23.70
C LEU A 121 -5.50 4.34 -23.26
N VAL A 122 -5.33 3.37 -24.16
CA VAL A 122 -4.14 2.56 -24.29
C VAL A 122 -3.00 3.52 -24.65
N SER A 123 -1.97 3.61 -23.81
CA SER A 123 -0.67 4.11 -24.26
C SER A 123 0.39 3.04 -23.99
N SER A 124 0.64 2.24 -25.02
CA SER A 124 1.95 1.61 -25.19
C SER A 124 2.98 2.71 -25.35
N GLY A 125 4.02 2.68 -24.53
CA GLY A 125 5.13 3.62 -24.57
C GLY A 125 6.41 2.92 -24.16
N SER A 126 6.92 2.06 -25.04
CA SER A 126 8.31 1.62 -24.99
C SER A 126 9.22 2.85 -25.14
N ARG A 127 10.09 3.08 -24.16
CA ARG A 127 11.25 3.96 -24.30
C ARG A 127 12.49 3.23 -23.82
N VAL A 128 13.19 2.64 -24.78
CA VAL A 128 14.61 2.34 -24.69
C VAL A 128 15.35 3.67 -24.60
N VAL A 129 16.05 3.91 -23.51
CA VAL A 129 17.04 4.98 -23.40
C VAL A 129 18.40 4.30 -23.38
N ASN A 130 19.08 4.29 -24.53
CA ASN A 130 20.48 3.93 -24.64
C ASN A 130 21.31 5.05 -24.00
N SER A 131 21.92 4.78 -22.85
CA SER A 131 23.07 5.53 -22.36
C SER A 131 24.25 4.58 -22.29
N GLY A 132 25.22 4.77 -23.19
CA GLY A 132 26.43 3.96 -23.26
C GLY A 132 27.26 4.08 -21.98
N PHE A 133 27.48 2.93 -21.36
CA PHE A 133 28.66 2.62 -20.56
C PHE A 133 28.96 1.15 -20.84
N GLU A 134 30.20 0.89 -21.27
CA GLU A 134 30.71 -0.45 -21.57
C GLU A 134 30.83 -1.31 -20.30
N ASP A 135 30.45 -2.58 -20.46
CA ASP A 135 30.86 -3.78 -19.72
C ASP A 135 30.72 -3.81 -18.19
N ILE A 136 29.48 -4.03 -17.75
CA ILE A 136 29.18 -4.83 -16.54
C ILE A 136 28.22 -5.94 -17.01
N PRO A 137 28.47 -7.23 -16.71
CA PRO A 137 27.54 -8.27 -17.13
C PRO A 137 26.20 -8.02 -16.43
N SER A 138 25.23 -7.55 -17.21
CA SER A 138 23.84 -7.50 -16.82
C SER A 138 23.41 -8.92 -16.49
N VAL A 139 23.32 -9.25 -15.20
CA VAL A 139 22.70 -10.49 -14.76
C VAL A 139 21.22 -10.33 -15.01
N SER A 140 20.80 -10.62 -16.24
CA SER A 140 19.42 -10.91 -16.57
C SER A 140 19.06 -12.19 -15.82
N ILE A 141 18.36 -12.04 -14.71
CA ILE A 141 17.71 -13.16 -14.03
C ILE A 141 16.65 -13.68 -15.00
N SER A 142 16.99 -14.71 -15.79
CA SER A 142 16.04 -15.43 -16.63
C SER A 142 15.25 -16.40 -15.74
N MET A 143 13.92 -16.25 -15.74
CA MET A 143 12.97 -17.17 -15.11
C MET A 143 12.21 -17.95 -16.19
N ASP A 144 12.26 -19.27 -16.10
CA ASP A 144 11.50 -20.27 -16.86
C ASP A 144 11.60 -21.63 -16.11
N GLU A 145 10.76 -22.66 -16.27
CA GLU A 145 9.46 -22.85 -16.95
C GLU A 145 8.40 -23.40 -15.95
N GLU A 146 8.76 -23.60 -14.67
CA GLU A 146 7.83 -23.94 -13.56
C GLU A 146 7.95 -22.93 -12.38
N GLY A 147 8.70 -21.85 -12.59
CA GLY A 147 8.96 -20.75 -11.65
C GLY A 147 7.95 -19.61 -11.78
N GLY A 148 6.68 -19.90 -11.51
CA GLY A 148 5.63 -18.87 -11.46
C GLY A 148 5.81 -17.93 -10.26
N MET A 149 6.70 -16.95 -10.34
CA MET A 149 6.60 -15.76 -9.50
C MET A 149 5.44 -14.95 -10.06
N CYS A 150 4.27 -15.03 -9.42
CA CYS A 150 3.12 -14.18 -9.72
C CYS A 150 3.43 -12.73 -9.31
N CYS A 151 4.42 -12.11 -9.95
CA CYS A 151 4.62 -10.68 -9.97
C CYS A 151 3.50 -10.08 -10.82
N GLY A 152 2.40 -9.66 -10.19
CA GLY A 152 1.33 -9.00 -10.96
C GLY A 152 0.06 -8.60 -10.22
N THR A 153 -0.13 -8.94 -8.95
CA THR A 153 -1.43 -8.72 -8.30
C THR A 153 -1.65 -7.26 -7.90
N PHE A 154 -0.72 -6.59 -7.19
CA PHE A 154 -1.06 -5.30 -6.59
C PHE A 154 -1.13 -4.10 -7.56
N CYS A 155 -0.29 -4.05 -8.60
CA CYS A 155 -0.32 -2.95 -9.57
C CYS A 155 -1.66 -2.85 -10.32
N ASN A 156 -2.31 -4.00 -10.58
CA ASN A 156 -3.64 -4.02 -11.18
C ASN A 156 -4.70 -3.61 -10.16
N THR A 157 -4.69 -4.19 -8.95
CA THR A 157 -5.58 -3.89 -7.81
C THR A 157 -5.72 -2.41 -7.50
N SER A 158 -4.65 -1.63 -7.69
CA SER A 158 -4.67 -0.19 -7.46
C SER A 158 -5.68 0.55 -8.36
N ARG A 159 -5.92 0.10 -9.60
CA ARG A 159 -6.88 0.79 -10.48
C ARG A 159 -8.31 0.50 -10.05
N GLU A 160 -8.65 -0.75 -9.72
CA GLU A 160 -10.02 -1.05 -9.29
C GLU A 160 -10.35 -0.44 -7.93
N ALA A 161 -9.39 -0.47 -7.01
CA ALA A 161 -9.51 0.18 -5.71
C ALA A 161 -9.68 1.70 -5.87
N VAL A 162 -8.83 2.37 -6.66
CA VAL A 162 -8.96 3.81 -6.92
C VAL A 162 -10.32 4.16 -7.53
N ASN A 163 -10.79 3.39 -8.52
CA ASN A 163 -12.11 3.64 -9.12
C ASN A 163 -13.25 3.50 -8.10
N LEU A 164 -13.18 2.51 -7.21
CA LEU A 164 -14.15 2.34 -6.13
C LEU A 164 -14.15 3.57 -5.20
N LEU A 165 -12.97 4.03 -4.78
CA LEU A 165 -12.81 5.19 -3.90
C LEU A 165 -13.33 6.48 -4.56
N VAL A 166 -12.98 6.72 -5.84
CA VAL A 166 -13.46 7.89 -6.60
C VAL A 166 -14.98 7.87 -6.74
N THR A 167 -15.57 6.70 -6.98
CA THR A 167 -17.02 6.57 -7.08
C THR A 167 -17.70 6.87 -5.75
N ALA A 168 -17.15 6.34 -4.64
CA ALA A 168 -17.64 6.62 -3.29
C ALA A 168 -17.53 8.11 -2.90
N LYS A 169 -16.44 8.79 -3.29
CA LYS A 169 -16.30 10.25 -3.15
C LYS A 169 -17.37 11.00 -3.93
N THR A 170 -17.50 10.71 -5.22
CA THR A 170 -18.37 11.47 -6.14
C THR A 170 -19.83 11.49 -5.67
N LEU A 171 -20.30 10.38 -5.11
CA LEU A 171 -21.67 10.26 -4.58
C LEU A 171 -21.87 10.95 -3.23
N ASN A 172 -20.81 11.37 -2.53
CA ASN A 172 -20.84 12.04 -1.22
C ASN A 172 -20.12 13.39 -1.22
N ASN A 173 -19.97 14.02 -2.39
CA ASN A 173 -19.06 15.15 -2.55
C ASN A 173 -19.37 16.33 -1.58
N GLU A 174 -20.65 16.53 -1.26
CA GLU A 174 -21.10 17.56 -0.31
C GLU A 174 -20.58 17.33 1.12
N HIS A 175 -20.38 16.08 1.54
CA HIS A 175 -19.89 15.72 2.87
C HIS A 175 -18.36 15.86 3.00
N PHE A 176 -17.62 15.74 1.89
CA PHE A 176 -16.16 15.82 1.90
C PHE A 176 -15.61 17.25 1.79
N ALA A 177 -16.43 18.21 1.34
CA ALA A 177 -16.00 19.60 1.15
C ALA A 177 -15.57 20.29 2.45
N ARG A 178 -16.22 20.00 3.59
CA ARG A 178 -15.81 20.49 4.91
C ARG A 178 -14.57 19.77 5.43
N LEU A 179 -14.55 18.44 5.36
CA LEU A 179 -13.43 17.61 5.78
C LEU A 179 -12.11 17.99 5.09
N THR A 180 -12.15 18.33 3.81
CA THR A 180 -10.97 18.76 3.02
C THR A 180 -10.55 20.20 3.26
N LYS A 181 -11.45 21.07 3.70
CA LYS A 181 -11.18 22.50 3.92
C LYS A 181 -10.73 22.79 5.34
N GLU A 182 -11.38 22.17 6.32
CA GLU A 182 -11.18 22.43 7.76
C GLU A 182 -10.39 21.28 8.41
N GLY A 183 -10.63 20.03 8.00
CA GLY A 183 -9.94 18.86 8.59
C GLY A 183 -8.45 18.72 8.28
N LYS A 184 -7.85 19.63 7.51
CA LYS A 184 -6.39 19.64 7.25
C LYS A 184 -5.57 20.02 8.47
N ASP A 185 -6.14 20.82 9.37
CA ASP A 185 -5.47 21.23 10.59
C ASP A 185 -5.63 20.19 11.72
N ASP A 186 -6.64 19.31 11.60
CA ASP A 186 -7.04 18.35 12.62
C ASP A 186 -6.71 16.88 12.25
N ILE A 187 -5.77 16.64 11.33
CA ILE A 187 -5.45 15.31 10.79
C ILE A 187 -5.26 14.27 11.90
N LYS A 188 -4.50 14.61 12.95
CA LYS A 188 -4.21 13.67 14.04
C LYS A 188 -5.49 13.24 14.76
N GLU A 189 -6.38 14.18 15.04
CA GLU A 189 -7.65 13.90 15.71
C GLU A 189 -8.58 13.08 14.82
N ILE A 190 -8.69 13.44 13.54
CA ILE A 190 -9.44 12.67 12.55
C ILE A 190 -8.93 11.22 12.50
N MET A 191 -7.61 11.01 12.42
CA MET A 191 -7.03 9.68 12.35
C MET A 191 -7.29 8.85 13.61
N GLU A 192 -7.29 9.45 14.80
CA GLU A 192 -7.68 8.75 16.03
C GLU A 192 -9.17 8.37 16.04
N ILE A 193 -10.06 9.25 15.54
CA ILE A 193 -11.48 8.91 15.35
C ILE A 193 -11.63 7.73 14.38
N LEU A 194 -10.93 7.77 13.24
CA LEU A 194 -10.98 6.67 12.26
C LEU A 194 -10.47 5.36 12.87
N LYS A 195 -9.38 5.42 13.63
CA LYS A 195 -8.80 4.25 14.30
C LYS A 195 -9.75 3.66 15.35
N ALA A 196 -10.37 4.49 16.17
CA ALA A 196 -11.36 4.04 17.16
C ALA A 196 -12.58 3.38 16.48
N LYS A 197 -13.04 3.94 15.36
CA LYS A 197 -14.13 3.35 14.57
C LYS A 197 -13.71 2.07 13.87
N LEU A 198 -12.48 1.98 13.37
CA LEU A 198 -11.92 0.78 12.72
C LEU A 198 -11.96 -0.44 13.66
N GLU A 199 -11.71 -0.26 14.95
CA GLU A 199 -11.77 -1.34 15.94
C GLU A 199 -13.19 -1.93 16.09
N GLN A 200 -14.23 -1.13 15.79
CA GLN A 200 -15.63 -1.54 15.87
C GLN A 200 -16.13 -2.17 14.55
N CYS A 201 -15.33 -2.12 13.48
CA CYS A 201 -15.74 -2.55 12.15
C CYS A 201 -15.43 -4.02 11.89
N GLU A 202 -16.41 -4.75 11.35
CA GLU A 202 -16.21 -6.12 10.90
C GLU A 202 -16.20 -6.28 9.37
N GLU A 203 -16.68 -5.28 8.63
CA GLU A 203 -16.92 -5.35 7.19
C GLU A 203 -15.95 -4.51 6.35
N TRP A 204 -15.63 -5.01 5.15
CA TRP A 204 -14.79 -4.31 4.16
C TRP A 204 -15.39 -3.00 3.61
N ALA A 205 -16.72 -2.86 3.69
CA ALA A 205 -17.43 -1.63 3.34
C ALA A 205 -16.91 -0.45 4.16
N ALA A 206 -16.76 -0.63 5.47
CA ALA A 206 -16.26 0.41 6.38
C ALA A 206 -14.84 0.87 6.02
N ILE A 207 -13.94 -0.06 5.65
CA ILE A 207 -12.59 0.27 5.21
C ILE A 207 -12.57 1.19 3.99
N THR A 208 -13.50 0.98 3.06
CA THR A 208 -13.55 1.81 1.85
C THR A 208 -13.86 3.26 2.21
N ALA A 209 -14.77 3.50 3.15
CA ALA A 209 -15.06 4.84 3.64
C ALA A 209 -13.83 5.51 4.30
N PHE A 210 -13.10 4.76 5.13
CA PHE A 210 -11.86 5.26 5.73
C PHE A 210 -10.79 5.61 4.70
N LEU A 211 -10.63 4.77 3.67
CA LEU A 211 -9.68 5.01 2.59
C LEU A 211 -10.04 6.25 1.76
N VAL A 212 -11.33 6.55 1.57
CA VAL A 212 -11.74 7.81 0.93
C VAL A 212 -11.33 9.00 1.80
N ILE A 213 -11.61 8.98 3.10
CA ILE A 213 -11.23 10.07 4.02
C ILE A 213 -9.71 10.27 4.04
N MET A 214 -8.95 9.20 4.23
CA MET A 214 -7.48 9.26 4.21
C MET A 214 -6.94 9.75 2.86
N GLY A 215 -7.60 9.38 1.76
CA GLY A 215 -7.26 9.83 0.41
C GLY A 215 -7.49 11.33 0.19
N GLU A 216 -8.58 11.87 0.74
CA GLU A 216 -8.89 13.30 0.71
C GLU A 216 -7.87 14.12 1.53
N LEU A 217 -7.40 13.57 2.65
CA LEU A 217 -6.39 14.19 3.50
C LEU A 217 -4.95 13.90 3.07
N TYR A 218 -4.74 13.01 2.09
CA TYR A 218 -3.43 12.45 1.74
C TYR A 218 -2.33 13.50 1.51
N SER A 219 -2.67 14.56 0.78
CA SER A 219 -1.74 15.66 0.47
C SER A 219 -1.30 16.47 1.70
N SER A 220 -2.11 16.44 2.76
CA SER A 220 -1.84 17.15 4.01
C SER A 220 -1.09 16.30 5.04
N ILE A 221 -1.06 14.97 4.87
CA ILE A 221 -0.36 14.05 5.77
C ILE A 221 1.14 14.07 5.46
N ASN A 222 1.95 14.35 6.48
CA ASN A 222 3.41 14.25 6.39
C ASN A 222 3.82 12.82 6.01
N SER A 223 4.67 12.68 5.00
CA SER A 223 5.17 11.38 4.53
C SER A 223 5.77 10.50 5.63
N GLU A 224 6.37 11.10 6.65
CA GLU A 224 6.96 10.37 7.79
C GLU A 224 5.90 9.76 8.72
N GLU A 225 4.74 10.41 8.84
CA GLU A 225 3.64 9.96 9.71
C GLU A 225 2.70 8.96 9.02
N ARG A 226 2.69 8.93 7.67
CA ARG A 226 1.79 8.08 6.87
C ARG A 226 1.78 6.63 7.31
N ARG A 227 2.94 6.03 7.59
CA ARG A 227 3.00 4.64 8.06
C ARG A 227 2.22 4.45 9.36
N GLY A 228 2.38 5.37 10.32
CA GLY A 228 1.70 5.29 11.61
C GLY A 228 0.18 5.34 11.47
N TYR A 229 -0.33 6.11 10.50
CA TYR A 229 -1.76 6.13 10.19
C TYR A 229 -2.24 4.92 9.40
N LEU A 230 -1.42 4.36 8.50
CA LEU A 230 -1.80 3.20 7.68
C LEU A 230 -1.71 1.86 8.42
N GLU A 231 -0.82 1.75 9.40
CA GLU A 231 -0.54 0.49 10.09
C GLU A 231 -1.77 -0.12 10.79
N PRO A 232 -2.63 0.63 11.51
CA PRO A 232 -3.86 0.08 12.06
C PRO A 232 -4.78 -0.55 11.01
N PHE A 233 -4.89 0.09 9.83
CA PHE A 233 -5.69 -0.42 8.71
C PHE A 233 -5.05 -1.66 8.10
N ALA A 234 -3.73 -1.65 7.88
CA ALA A 234 -3.00 -2.81 7.39
C ALA A 234 -3.18 -4.03 8.32
N ARG A 235 -3.07 -3.84 9.64
CA ARG A 235 -3.32 -4.90 10.63
C ARG A 235 -4.77 -5.39 10.62
N TRP A 236 -5.74 -4.49 10.46
CA TRP A 236 -7.13 -4.90 10.30
C TRP A 236 -7.33 -5.72 9.02
N MET A 237 -6.78 -5.26 7.89
CA MET A 237 -6.87 -5.95 6.60
C MET A 237 -6.25 -7.34 6.68
N LEU A 238 -5.08 -7.46 7.30
CA LEU A 238 -4.40 -8.75 7.48
C LEU A 238 -5.29 -9.75 8.24
N ARG A 239 -5.90 -9.33 9.35
CA ARG A 239 -6.85 -10.16 10.12
C ARG A 239 -8.07 -10.61 9.32
N LYS A 240 -8.43 -9.88 8.26
CA LYS A 240 -9.61 -10.15 7.41
C LYS A 240 -9.26 -10.91 6.12
N GLY A 241 -8.04 -11.47 6.01
CA GLY A 241 -7.59 -12.23 4.84
C GLY A 241 -6.63 -11.47 3.94
N GLY A 242 -6.18 -10.30 4.40
CA GLY A 242 -5.12 -9.51 3.78
C GLY A 242 -5.49 -9.00 2.39
N LEU A 243 -4.44 -8.87 1.58
CA LEU A 243 -4.55 -8.22 0.29
C LEU A 243 -5.49 -8.96 -0.69
N LYS A 244 -5.43 -10.30 -0.68
CA LYS A 244 -6.24 -11.14 -1.56
C LYS A 244 -7.75 -10.94 -1.34
N GLU A 245 -8.18 -10.78 -0.09
CA GLU A 245 -9.60 -10.54 0.20
C GLU A 245 -10.03 -9.11 -0.15
N PHE A 246 -9.14 -8.13 -0.01
CA PHE A 246 -9.39 -6.78 -0.49
C PHE A 246 -9.57 -6.73 -2.03
N GLU A 247 -8.75 -7.47 -2.76
CA GLU A 247 -8.87 -7.65 -4.22
C GLU A 247 -10.21 -8.30 -4.62
N ASN A 248 -10.60 -9.36 -3.91
CA ASN A 248 -11.87 -10.03 -4.13
C ASN A 248 -13.06 -9.09 -3.87
N PHE A 249 -12.98 -8.29 -2.80
CA PHE A 249 -13.99 -7.31 -2.44
C PHE A 249 -14.13 -6.22 -3.51
N THR A 250 -13.04 -5.57 -3.89
CA THR A 250 -13.05 -4.49 -4.91
C THR A 250 -13.59 -4.99 -6.25
N ARG A 251 -13.17 -6.18 -6.70
CA ARG A 251 -13.65 -6.81 -7.93
C ARG A 251 -15.15 -7.15 -7.90
N LYS A 252 -15.65 -7.67 -6.77
CA LYS A 252 -17.09 -7.96 -6.60
C LYS A 252 -17.92 -6.67 -6.65
N LYS A 253 -17.42 -5.59 -6.04
CA LYS A 253 -18.13 -4.30 -5.96
C LYS A 253 -18.21 -3.56 -7.28
N GLN A 254 -17.19 -3.65 -8.14
CA GLN A 254 -17.31 -3.12 -9.50
C GLN A 254 -18.35 -3.83 -10.36
N LYS A 255 -18.55 -5.14 -10.13
CA LYS A 255 -19.56 -5.93 -10.84
C LYS A 255 -20.98 -5.71 -10.29
N ALA A 256 -21.09 -5.34 -9.02
CA ALA A 256 -22.37 -5.03 -8.38
C ALA A 256 -22.82 -3.62 -8.79
N ASN A 257 -24.09 -3.48 -9.16
CA ASN A 257 -24.67 -2.17 -9.41
C ASN A 257 -24.60 -1.30 -8.13
N TYR A 258 -24.39 0.02 -8.25
CA TYR A 258 -24.27 0.96 -7.12
C TYR A 258 -25.50 0.98 -6.19
N LYS A 259 -26.60 0.35 -6.60
CA LYS A 259 -27.80 0.10 -5.79
C LYS A 259 -27.69 -1.11 -4.85
N SER A 260 -26.53 -1.77 -4.75
CA SER A 260 -26.38 -2.93 -3.88
C SER A 260 -26.51 -2.54 -2.39
N PRO A 261 -27.18 -3.35 -1.54
CA PRO A 261 -27.34 -3.06 -0.11
C PRO A 261 -26.00 -2.80 0.60
N ALA A 262 -24.96 -3.52 0.21
CA ALA A 262 -23.65 -3.36 0.81
C ALA A 262 -22.86 -2.16 0.25
N PHE A 263 -23.33 -1.49 -0.81
CA PHE A 263 -22.84 -0.15 -1.19
C PHE A 263 -23.60 0.92 -0.40
N ALA A 264 -24.92 0.77 -0.23
CA ALA A 264 -25.68 1.65 0.67
C ALA A 264 -25.13 1.65 2.10
N ALA A 265 -24.84 0.47 2.69
CA ALA A 265 -24.22 0.38 4.01
C ALA A 265 -22.85 1.08 4.11
N MET A 266 -22.04 1.03 3.06
CA MET A 266 -20.78 1.78 2.98
C MET A 266 -21.03 3.30 3.01
N MET A 267 -22.08 3.75 2.33
CA MET A 267 -22.45 5.17 2.25
C MET A 267 -23.00 5.68 3.58
N ASP A 268 -23.90 4.92 4.22
CA ASP A 268 -24.46 5.24 5.53
C ASP A 268 -23.34 5.34 6.57
N PHE A 269 -22.39 4.40 6.54
CA PHE A 269 -21.24 4.39 7.43
C PHE A 269 -20.30 5.58 7.22
N LEU A 270 -20.06 5.95 5.96
CA LEU A 270 -19.26 7.12 5.61
C LEU A 270 -19.90 8.41 6.14
N GLN A 271 -21.22 8.55 6.00
CA GLN A 271 -21.97 9.69 6.53
C GLN A 271 -21.90 9.73 8.06
N GLU A 272 -22.04 8.59 8.74
CA GLU A 272 -21.90 8.51 10.20
C GLU A 272 -20.51 8.97 10.66
N ILE A 273 -19.45 8.55 9.98
CA ILE A 273 -18.08 8.97 10.35
C ILE A 273 -17.87 10.46 10.13
N VAL A 274 -18.28 10.99 8.98
CA VAL A 274 -18.14 12.42 8.70
C VAL A 274 -18.92 13.23 9.74
N HIS A 275 -20.13 12.80 10.11
CA HIS A 275 -20.89 13.44 11.18
C HIS A 275 -20.18 13.39 12.54
N ASN A 276 -19.59 12.25 12.91
CA ASN A 276 -18.84 12.12 14.15
C ASN A 276 -17.60 13.03 14.19
N ILE A 277 -16.88 13.11 13.07
CA ILE A 277 -15.75 14.04 12.92
C ILE A 277 -16.25 15.48 13.09
N ASP A 278 -17.33 15.84 12.40
CA ASP A 278 -17.90 17.18 12.45
C ASP A 278 -18.33 17.58 13.87
N MET A 279 -18.97 16.66 14.60
CA MET A 279 -19.41 16.88 15.97
C MET A 279 -18.23 16.98 16.96
N HIS A 280 -17.16 16.21 16.75
CA HIS A 280 -15.98 16.31 17.62
C HIS A 280 -15.18 17.59 17.39
N LEU A 281 -14.99 17.98 16.12
CA LEU A 281 -14.14 19.11 15.77
C LEU A 281 -14.84 20.47 15.83
N TYR A 282 -16.15 20.51 15.58
CA TYR A 282 -16.86 21.77 15.34
C TYR A 282 -18.14 21.95 16.18
N ALA A 283 -18.32 21.17 17.25
CA ALA A 283 -19.41 21.43 18.20
C ALA A 283 -19.26 22.85 18.82
N PRO A 284 -20.33 23.65 18.85
CA PRO A 284 -20.29 24.95 19.52
C PRO A 284 -20.08 24.74 21.02
N THR A 285 -19.02 25.34 21.55
CA THR A 285 -18.72 25.43 22.98
C THR A 285 -19.65 26.39 23.71
#